data_AF-A0A5M8PGQ1-F1
#
_entry.id   AF-A0A5M8PGQ1-F1
#
_cell.length_a   1.000
_cell.length_b   1.000
_cell.length_c   1.000
_cell.angle_alpha   90.00
_cell.angle_beta   90.00
_cell.angle_gamma   90.00
#
_symmetry.space_group_name_H-M   'P 1'
#
loop_
_entity.id
_entity.type
_entity.pdbx_description
1 polymer ?
#
loop_
_entity_poly.entity_id
_entity_poly.type
_entity_poly.pdbx_seq_one_letter_code
_entity_poly.pdbx_strand_id
1 'polypeptide(L)'
;MSAIILEMSVMRNVEFAIDDSLWVETEHGLLSGPSRVPHLDGMSPTAKEIIQSYRQLYRHGLHAVQYSSPARYVLLDRLQRAYRLGTAEDFDAEKIEKTIEFLSDAAKVRGREHLIVKNLHHVWWWEKTQSSHLYNPRIQRIRRQAFHHFDMTVQAFNDSMGTCIPLLRRRPRKMHSEAFQSGNTS
;
A
#
# COMPACT_ATOMS: atom_id res chain seq x y z
N MET A 1 -13.16 15.79 -10.63
CA MET A 1 -11.78 15.25 -10.59
C MET A 1 -10.76 16.17 -9.89
N SER A 2 -11.02 17.47 -9.65
CA SER A 2 -10.04 18.37 -8.98
C SER A 2 -10.03 18.36 -7.44
N ALA A 3 -11.09 17.95 -6.74
CA ALA A 3 -11.15 18.05 -5.28
C ALA A 3 -10.24 17.04 -4.55
N ILE A 4 -10.13 15.81 -5.07
CA ILE A 4 -9.28 14.76 -4.48
C ILE A 4 -7.79 15.10 -4.67
N ILE A 5 -7.42 15.71 -5.80
CA ILE A 5 -6.05 16.14 -6.07
C ILE A 5 -5.63 17.30 -5.15
N LEU A 6 -6.56 18.22 -4.83
CA LEU A 6 -6.30 19.32 -3.89
C LEU A 6 -6.18 18.83 -2.43
N GLU A 7 -7.04 17.92 -1.98
CA GLU A 7 -6.95 17.31 -0.63
C GLU A 7 -5.65 16.49 -0.44
N MET A 8 -5.19 15.79 -1.49
CA MET A 8 -3.90 15.10 -1.46
C MET A 8 -2.69 16.05 -1.54
N SER A 9 -2.89 17.32 -1.90
CA SER A 9 -1.88 18.37 -1.78
C SER A 9 -1.78 18.92 -0.36
N VAL A 10 -2.86 18.90 0.43
CA VAL A 10 -2.83 19.23 1.87
C VAL A 10 -2.04 18.20 2.67
N MET A 11 -1.99 16.94 2.22
CA MET A 11 -1.15 15.88 2.80
C MET A 11 0.36 16.09 2.63
N ARG A 12 0.82 17.11 1.88
CA ARG A 12 2.24 17.52 1.87
C ARG A 12 2.71 18.18 3.16
N ASN A 13 1.79 18.61 4.03
CA ASN A 13 2.11 19.36 5.25
C ASN A 13 1.92 18.56 6.56
N VAL A 14 1.68 17.25 6.51
CA VAL A 14 1.65 16.39 7.73
C VAL A 14 3.07 15.91 8.07
N GLU A 15 4.00 16.85 8.11
CA GLU A 15 5.32 16.68 8.70
C GLU A 15 5.43 17.69 9.85
N PHE A 16 4.50 17.68 10.79
CA PHE A 16 4.64 18.39 12.06
C PHE A 16 3.74 17.76 13.13
N ALA A 17 4.36 17.37 14.24
CA ALA A 17 3.77 16.89 15.49
C ALA A 17 2.95 15.58 15.42
N ILE A 18 3.66 14.44 15.46
CA ILE A 18 3.15 13.28 16.21
C ILE A 18 3.55 13.54 17.66
N ASP A 19 2.67 14.20 18.41
CA ASP A 19 2.75 14.26 19.87
C ASP A 19 2.29 12.91 20.41
N ASP A 20 3.22 12.20 21.02
CA ASP A 20 3.10 10.82 21.53
C ASP A 20 2.42 10.76 22.92
N SER A 21 1.80 11.86 23.37
CA SER A 21 1.32 12.03 24.76
C SER A 21 -0.18 11.82 25.00
N LEU A 22 -0.96 11.37 24.01
CA LEU A 22 -2.41 11.19 24.17
C LEU A 22 -2.91 9.81 23.75
N TRP A 23 -2.27 8.73 24.20
CA TRP A 23 -2.95 7.44 24.38
C TRP A 23 -2.41 6.73 25.61
N VAL A 24 -3.00 7.06 26.77
CA VAL A 24 -3.13 6.15 27.91
C VAL A 24 -4.29 5.22 27.54
N GLU A 25 -4.00 3.93 27.47
CA GLU A 25 -5.00 2.88 27.28
C GLU A 25 -5.99 2.91 28.45
N THR A 26 -7.22 3.34 28.19
CA THR A 26 -8.37 3.10 29.06
C THR A 26 -8.99 1.76 28.67
N GLU A 27 -8.35 0.66 29.07
CA GLU A 27 -9.02 -0.65 29.07
C GLU A 27 -9.78 -0.81 30.37
N HIS A 28 -11.07 -0.47 30.41
CA HIS A 28 -12.08 -1.10 31.27
C HIS A 28 -13.49 -0.63 30.87
N GLY A 29 -14.34 -1.58 30.44
CA GLY A 29 -15.80 -1.43 30.53
C GLY A 29 -16.57 -1.27 29.21
N LEU A 30 -17.13 -2.39 28.74
CA LEU A 30 -18.50 -2.55 28.24
C LEU A 30 -19.15 -1.47 27.35
N LEU A 31 -19.60 -1.95 26.18
CA LEU A 31 -20.69 -1.42 25.34
C LEU A 31 -20.39 -0.18 24.47
N SER A 32 -19.77 -0.41 23.32
CA SER A 32 -20.18 0.18 22.03
C SER A 32 -19.26 -0.36 20.93
N GLY A 33 -19.71 -1.39 20.21
CA GLY A 33 -19.07 -1.78 18.95
C GLY A 33 -19.07 -0.59 17.98
N PRO A 34 -18.10 -0.51 17.05
CA PRO A 34 -18.09 0.56 16.07
C PRO A 34 -19.42 0.52 15.32
N SER A 35 -20.13 1.63 15.35
CA SER A 35 -21.38 1.86 14.63
C SER A 35 -21.16 1.46 13.17
N ARG A 36 -21.60 0.25 12.83
CA ARG A 36 -21.61 -0.28 11.47
C ARG A 36 -22.67 0.51 10.74
N VAL A 37 -22.26 1.64 10.16
CA VAL A 37 -23.10 2.34 9.17
C VAL A 37 -23.48 1.30 8.12
N PRO A 38 -24.78 1.09 7.86
CA PRO A 38 -25.20 0.13 6.86
C PRO A 38 -24.74 0.69 5.51
N HIS A 39 -23.66 0.10 4.98
CA HIS A 39 -23.23 0.30 3.61
C HIS A 39 -24.38 -0.19 2.72
N LEU A 40 -25.12 0.76 2.17
CA LEU A 40 -26.08 0.50 1.12
C LEU A 40 -25.29 0.15 -0.15
N ASP A 41 -25.53 -1.05 -0.65
CA ASP A 41 -24.94 -1.61 -1.87
C ASP A 41 -25.07 -0.62 -3.04
N GLY A 42 -23.94 -0.14 -3.57
CA GLY A 42 -23.87 0.61 -4.83
C GLY A 42 -23.35 2.05 -4.79
N MET A 43 -23.00 2.61 -3.62
CA MET A 43 -22.40 3.94 -3.54
C MET A 43 -20.86 3.84 -3.60
N SER A 44 -20.24 4.51 -4.59
CA SER A 44 -18.79 4.73 -4.65
C SER A 44 -18.28 5.25 -3.30
N PRO A 45 -17.08 4.83 -2.84
CA PRO A 45 -16.52 5.28 -1.57
C PRO A 45 -16.45 6.80 -1.49
N THR A 46 -16.82 7.33 -0.33
CA THR A 46 -16.73 8.75 -0.04
C THR A 46 -15.27 9.14 0.14
N ALA A 47 -14.90 10.36 -0.26
CA ALA A 47 -13.54 10.88 -0.06
C ALA A 47 -13.07 10.77 1.41
N LYS A 48 -13.99 10.94 2.37
CA LYS A 48 -13.72 10.78 3.81
C LYS A 48 -13.28 9.35 4.18
N GLU A 49 -13.91 8.33 3.60
CA GLU A 49 -13.60 6.91 3.85
C GLU A 49 -12.23 6.53 3.27
N ILE A 50 -11.91 7.07 2.09
CA ILE A 50 -10.59 6.92 1.47
C ILE A 50 -9.50 7.56 2.34
N ILE A 51 -9.74 8.77 2.87
CA ILE A 51 -8.77 9.44 3.76
C ILE A 51 -8.63 8.69 5.09
N GLN A 52 -9.74 8.21 5.65
CA GLN A 52 -9.74 7.49 6.92
C GLN A 52 -8.96 6.16 6.80
N SER A 53 -9.24 5.36 5.77
CA SER A 53 -8.51 4.12 5.51
C SER A 53 -7.01 4.36 5.30
N TYR A 54 -6.63 5.40 4.55
CA TYR A 54 -5.22 5.78 4.38
C TYR A 54 -4.55 6.06 5.72
N ARG A 55 -5.20 6.83 6.59
CA ARG A 55 -4.66 7.17 7.92
C ARG A 55 -4.52 5.93 8.81
N GLN A 56 -5.50 5.04 8.78
CA GLN A 56 -5.46 3.81 9.56
C GLN A 56 -4.33 2.89 9.08
N LEU A 57 -4.27 2.60 7.78
CA LEU A 57 -3.20 1.78 7.20
C LEU A 57 -1.81 2.36 7.47
N TYR A 58 -1.67 3.68 7.37
CA TYR A 58 -0.40 4.33 7.66
C TYR A 58 0.01 4.15 9.12
N ARG A 59 -0.90 4.40 10.07
CA ARG A 59 -0.63 4.24 11.51
C ARG A 59 -0.27 2.80 11.86
N HIS A 60 -1.11 1.84 11.48
CA HIS A 60 -0.86 0.42 11.76
C HIS A 60 0.43 -0.07 11.09
N GLY A 61 0.73 0.39 9.88
CA GLY A 61 1.99 0.08 9.22
C GLY A 61 3.21 0.65 9.96
N LEU A 62 3.12 1.87 10.52
CA LEU A 62 4.19 2.46 11.33
C LEU A 62 4.49 1.62 12.58
N HIS A 63 3.45 1.16 13.28
CA HIS A 63 3.60 0.25 14.41
C HIS A 63 4.21 -1.08 13.97
N ALA A 64 3.75 -1.65 12.85
CA ALA A 64 4.28 -2.92 12.32
C ALA A 64 5.79 -2.86 12.02
N VAL A 65 6.29 -1.71 11.54
CA VAL A 65 7.72 -1.49 11.27
C VAL A 65 8.47 -0.88 12.46
N GLN A 66 7.81 -0.72 13.62
CA GLN A 66 8.38 -0.14 14.84
C GLN A 66 9.07 1.21 14.59
N TYR A 67 8.49 2.03 13.72
CA TYR A 67 9.02 3.35 13.34
C TYR A 67 10.48 3.36 12.82
N SER A 68 10.97 2.19 12.40
CA SER A 68 12.37 2.03 12.00
C SER A 68 12.68 2.75 10.68
N SER A 69 13.89 3.30 10.61
CA SER A 69 14.48 3.82 9.37
C SER A 69 15.27 2.70 8.66
N PRO A 70 15.12 2.50 7.33
CA PRO A 70 14.36 3.31 6.38
C PRO A 70 12.89 2.88 6.21
N ALA A 71 12.42 1.84 6.90
CA ALA A 71 11.14 1.19 6.66
C ALA A 71 9.94 2.14 6.67
N ARG A 72 9.87 3.07 7.64
CA ARG A 72 8.78 4.07 7.73
C ARG A 72 8.62 4.93 6.47
N TYR A 73 9.74 5.30 5.84
CA TYR A 73 9.72 6.14 4.63
C TYR A 73 9.36 5.33 3.39
N VAL A 74 9.75 4.06 3.36
CA VAL A 74 9.39 3.12 2.28
C VAL A 74 7.90 2.81 2.34
N LEU A 75 7.35 2.56 3.53
CA LEU A 75 5.92 2.36 3.76
C LEU A 75 5.12 3.55 3.24
N LEU A 76 5.50 4.76 3.66
CA LEU A 76 4.84 5.99 3.26
C LEU A 76 4.84 6.17 1.73
N ASP A 77 5.99 6.03 1.08
CA ASP A 77 6.11 6.13 -0.38
C ASP A 77 5.22 5.11 -1.10
N ARG A 78 5.12 3.87 -0.59
CA ARG A 78 4.27 2.83 -1.17
C ARG A 78 2.79 3.16 -1.00
N LEU A 79 2.37 3.51 0.20
CA LEU A 79 0.98 3.80 0.50
C LEU A 79 0.51 5.04 -0.27
N GLN A 80 1.33 6.09 -0.31
CA GLN A 80 1.05 7.28 -1.11
C GLN A 80 0.92 6.96 -2.59
N ARG A 81 1.79 6.12 -3.16
CA ARG A 81 1.68 5.71 -4.56
C ARG A 81 0.41 4.91 -4.83
N ALA A 82 0.06 3.98 -3.95
CA ALA A 82 -1.15 3.17 -4.09
C ALA A 82 -2.39 4.06 -4.14
N TYR A 83 -2.55 4.95 -3.17
CA TYR A 83 -3.71 5.86 -3.10
C TYR A 83 -3.71 6.94 -4.19
N ARG A 84 -2.55 7.36 -4.71
CA ARG A 84 -2.45 8.34 -5.81
C ARG A 84 -2.73 7.74 -7.19
N LEU A 85 -2.33 6.48 -7.39
CA LEU A 85 -2.44 5.83 -8.69
C LEU A 85 -3.72 5.00 -8.83
N GLY A 86 -4.29 4.56 -7.71
CA GLY A 86 -5.55 3.85 -7.64
C GLY A 86 -6.76 4.74 -7.92
N THR A 87 -7.86 4.08 -8.22
CA THR A 87 -9.17 4.67 -8.50
C THR A 87 -10.15 4.35 -7.37
N ALA A 88 -11.32 4.99 -7.38
CA ALA A 88 -12.38 4.69 -6.40
C ALA A 88 -12.90 3.25 -6.53
N GLU A 89 -12.75 2.62 -7.70
CA GLU A 89 -13.13 1.22 -7.96
C GLU A 89 -12.15 0.23 -7.31
N ASP A 90 -10.90 0.64 -7.07
CA ASP A 90 -9.89 -0.19 -6.39
C ASP A 90 -10.08 -0.21 -4.87
N PHE A 91 -11.02 0.59 -4.34
CA PHE A 91 -11.28 0.67 -2.92
C PHE A 91 -12.17 -0.48 -2.46
N ASP A 92 -11.61 -1.29 -1.56
CA ASP A 92 -12.30 -2.43 -0.97
C ASP A 92 -12.17 -2.33 0.56
N ALA A 93 -13.26 -1.95 1.23
CA ALA A 93 -13.28 -1.70 2.66
C ALA A 93 -12.95 -2.97 3.47
N GLU A 94 -13.41 -4.14 3.00
CA GLU A 94 -13.19 -5.42 3.69
C GLU A 94 -11.71 -5.80 3.62
N LYS A 95 -11.08 -5.64 2.44
CA LYS A 95 -9.65 -5.93 2.31
C LYS A 95 -8.78 -4.97 3.11
N ILE A 96 -9.20 -3.71 3.21
CA ILE A 96 -8.51 -2.71 4.04
C ILE A 96 -8.57 -3.10 5.50
N GLU A 97 -9.73 -3.50 6.01
CA GLU A 97 -9.91 -3.94 7.40
C GLU A 97 -9.04 -5.15 7.73
N LYS A 98 -9.04 -6.18 6.88
CA LYS A 98 -8.15 -7.35 7.01
C LYS A 98 -6.67 -6.98 6.98
N THR A 99 -6.30 -5.99 6.17
CA THR A 99 -4.92 -5.50 6.12
C THR A 99 -4.54 -4.76 7.40
N ILE A 100 -5.47 -3.99 7.99
CA ILE A 100 -5.26 -3.34 9.28
C ILE A 100 -5.04 -4.38 10.39
N GLU A 101 -5.86 -5.43 10.43
CA GLU A 101 -5.71 -6.54 11.37
C GLU A 101 -4.33 -7.21 11.22
N PHE A 102 -3.96 -7.58 9.99
CA PHE A 102 -2.64 -8.14 9.68
C PHE A 102 -1.48 -7.27 10.16
N LEU A 103 -1.56 -5.95 9.95
CA LEU A 103 -0.52 -5.00 10.39
C LEU A 103 -0.51 -4.84 11.92
N SER A 104 -1.68 -4.89 12.56
CA SER A 104 -1.81 -4.87 14.01
C SER A 104 -1.11 -6.07 14.64
N ASP A 105 -1.31 -7.27 14.08
CA ASP A 105 -0.68 -8.50 14.56
C ASP A 105 0.84 -8.51 14.32
N ALA A 106 1.28 -7.99 13.17
CA ALA A 106 2.68 -7.77 12.87
C ALA A 106 3.39 -6.82 13.85
N ALA A 107 2.66 -5.91 14.49
CA ALA A 107 3.18 -4.99 15.50
C ALA A 107 3.26 -5.63 16.89
N LYS A 108 2.25 -6.43 17.26
CA LYS A 108 2.12 -7.04 18.60
C LYS A 108 3.15 -8.13 18.86
N VAL A 109 3.39 -9.00 17.88
CA VAL A 109 4.23 -10.19 18.06
C VAL A 109 5.26 -10.29 16.95
N ARG A 110 6.48 -10.77 17.26
CA ARG A 110 7.49 -11.14 16.25
C ARG A 110 7.13 -12.49 15.60
N GLY A 111 5.95 -12.54 14.99
CA GLY A 111 5.38 -13.68 14.30
C GLY A 111 5.70 -13.71 12.80
N ARG A 112 4.92 -14.49 12.05
CA ARG A 112 5.07 -14.61 10.59
C ARG A 112 4.70 -13.31 9.90
N GLU A 113 3.68 -12.62 10.40
CA GLU A 113 3.17 -11.34 9.94
C GLU A 113 4.28 -10.29 10.01
N HIS A 114 4.98 -10.20 11.14
CA HIS A 114 6.14 -9.34 11.31
C HIS A 114 7.25 -9.66 10.29
N LEU A 115 7.57 -10.94 10.09
CA LEU A 115 8.59 -11.37 9.12
C LEU A 115 8.18 -11.04 7.68
N ILE A 116 6.91 -11.21 7.33
CA ILE A 116 6.36 -10.83 6.03
C ILE A 116 6.51 -9.33 5.83
N VAL A 117 6.03 -8.50 6.77
CA VAL A 117 6.15 -7.05 6.71
C VAL A 117 7.61 -6.62 6.57
N LYS A 118 8.52 -7.20 7.35
CA LYS A 118 9.95 -6.92 7.27
C LYS A 118 10.53 -7.25 5.88
N ASN A 119 10.18 -8.40 5.32
CA ASN A 119 10.65 -8.82 4.00
C ASN A 119 10.10 -7.94 2.88
N LEU A 120 8.82 -7.54 2.95
CA LEU A 120 8.22 -6.59 2.01
C LEU A 120 9.03 -5.28 1.99
N HIS A 121 9.29 -4.70 3.16
CA HIS A 121 10.05 -3.45 3.27
C HIS A 121 11.47 -3.59 2.74
N HIS A 122 12.13 -4.71 3.00
CA HIS A 122 13.47 -4.99 2.50
C HIS A 122 13.49 -4.99 0.96
N VAL A 123 12.57 -5.73 0.32
CA VAL A 123 12.47 -5.77 -1.15
C VAL A 123 12.13 -4.38 -1.72
N TRP A 124 11.18 -3.68 -1.10
CA TRP A 124 10.75 -2.35 -1.52
C TRP A 124 11.88 -1.31 -1.45
N TRP A 125 12.72 -1.38 -0.42
CA TRP A 125 13.89 -0.54 -0.28
C TRP A 125 14.92 -0.80 -1.38
N TRP A 126 15.24 -2.07 -1.65
CA TRP A 126 16.21 -2.43 -2.69
C TRP A 126 15.74 -2.05 -4.09
N GLU A 127 14.45 -2.14 -4.39
CA GLU A 127 13.90 -1.68 -5.68
C GLU A 127 14.17 -0.18 -5.90
N LYS A 128 13.96 0.64 -4.86
CA LYS A 128 14.18 2.09 -4.91
C LYS A 128 15.67 2.41 -5.11
N THR A 129 16.55 1.78 -4.34
CA THR A 129 17.98 2.11 -4.28
C THR A 129 18.76 1.60 -5.49
N GLN A 130 18.37 0.49 -6.11
CA GLN A 130 19.14 -0.15 -7.18
C GLN A 130 18.73 0.24 -8.62
N SER A 131 17.79 1.17 -8.76
CA SER A 131 17.29 1.63 -10.06
C SER A 131 18.35 2.39 -10.90
N SER A 132 19.40 2.94 -10.28
CA SER A 132 20.40 3.81 -10.94
C SER A 132 21.77 3.18 -11.17
N HIS A 133 22.23 2.28 -10.28
CA HIS A 133 23.67 1.94 -10.20
C HIS A 133 24.14 0.78 -11.07
N LEU A 134 23.25 -0.08 -11.58
CA LEU A 134 23.65 -1.22 -12.42
C LEU A 134 23.05 -1.11 -13.83
N TYR A 135 23.72 -0.39 -14.74
CA TYR A 135 23.39 -0.38 -16.17
C TYR A 135 23.92 -1.66 -16.87
N ASN A 136 23.73 -2.84 -16.26
CA ASN A 136 24.00 -4.10 -16.94
C ASN A 136 22.67 -4.70 -17.43
N PRO A 137 22.42 -4.80 -18.75
CA PRO A 137 21.14 -5.23 -19.29
C PRO A 137 20.77 -6.67 -18.90
N ARG A 138 21.75 -7.56 -18.69
CA ARG A 138 21.51 -8.94 -18.23
C ARG A 138 20.99 -8.95 -16.80
N ILE A 139 21.65 -8.21 -15.91
CA ILE A 139 21.24 -8.07 -14.50
C ILE A 139 19.86 -7.41 -14.39
N GLN A 140 19.58 -6.41 -15.22
CA GLN A 140 18.26 -5.77 -15.27
C GLN A 140 17.15 -6.73 -15.73
N ARG A 141 17.43 -7.68 -16.63
CA ARG A 141 16.45 -8.72 -17.01
C ARG A 141 16.14 -9.66 -15.84
N ILE A 142 17.18 -10.16 -15.17
CA ILE A 142 17.03 -11.05 -14.00
C ILE A 142 16.25 -10.34 -12.90
N ARG A 143 16.56 -9.08 -12.61
CA ARG A 143 15.85 -8.27 -11.62
C ARG A 143 14.38 -8.07 -11.96
N ARG A 144 14.07 -7.71 -13.21
CA ARG A 144 12.68 -7.58 -13.65
C ARG A 144 11.90 -8.87 -13.44
N GLN A 145 12.49 -10.02 -13.75
CA GLN A 145 11.87 -11.31 -13.50
C GLN A 145 11.71 -11.60 -12.01
N ALA A 146 12.71 -11.31 -11.18
CA ALA A 146 12.64 -11.49 -9.73
C ALA A 146 11.54 -10.63 -9.08
N PHE A 147 11.45 -9.34 -9.44
CA PHE A 147 10.39 -8.46 -8.95
C PHE A 147 9.01 -8.88 -9.48
N HIS A 148 8.93 -9.40 -10.71
CA HIS A 148 7.68 -9.94 -11.23
C HIS A 148 7.19 -11.16 -10.44
N HIS A 149 8.06 -12.12 -10.12
CA HIS A 149 7.68 -13.26 -9.28
C HIS A 149 7.31 -12.84 -7.85
N PHE A 150 8.01 -11.83 -7.31
CA PHE A 150 7.65 -11.25 -6.03
C PHE A 150 6.24 -10.64 -6.07
N ASP A 151 5.91 -9.86 -7.10
CA ASP A 151 4.57 -9.30 -7.27
C ASP A 151 3.49 -10.37 -7.37
N MET A 152 3.74 -11.43 -8.13
CA MET A 152 2.83 -12.58 -8.20
C MET A 152 2.62 -13.23 -6.84
N THR A 153 3.67 -13.29 -6.01
CA THR A 153 3.58 -13.84 -4.65
C THR A 153 2.77 -12.92 -3.72
N VAL A 154 2.99 -11.60 -3.80
CA VAL A 154 2.19 -10.63 -3.01
C VAL A 154 0.73 -10.64 -3.46
N GLN A 155 0.47 -10.80 -4.77
CA GLN A 155 -0.89 -10.94 -5.28
C GLN A 155 -1.55 -12.22 -4.75
N ALA A 156 -0.89 -13.37 -4.84
CA ALA A 156 -1.41 -14.61 -4.29
C ALA A 156 -1.65 -14.53 -2.77
N PHE A 157 -0.76 -13.84 -2.03
CA PHE A 157 -0.94 -13.56 -0.62
C PHE A 157 -2.22 -12.73 -0.37
N ASN A 158 -2.37 -11.62 -1.10
CA ASN A 158 -3.56 -10.77 -1.03
C ASN A 158 -4.84 -11.55 -1.33
N ASP A 159 -4.83 -12.41 -2.35
CA ASP A 159 -5.99 -13.22 -2.72
C ASP A 159 -6.32 -14.26 -1.63
N SER A 160 -5.30 -14.88 -1.01
CA SER A 160 -5.49 -15.89 0.04
C SER A 160 -5.93 -15.33 1.39
N MET A 161 -5.41 -14.17 1.79
CA MET A 161 -5.67 -13.54 3.09
C MET A 161 -6.76 -12.47 3.02
N GLY A 162 -7.22 -12.15 1.80
CA GLY A 162 -8.13 -11.02 1.57
C GLY A 162 -7.51 -9.69 1.96
N THR A 163 -6.19 -9.51 1.81
CA THR A 163 -5.49 -8.25 2.12
C THR A 163 -5.29 -7.41 0.85
N CYS A 164 -4.93 -6.14 1.01
CA CYS A 164 -4.66 -5.21 -0.09
C CYS A 164 -3.25 -4.59 0.00
N ILE A 165 -2.22 -5.43 0.16
CA ILE A 165 -0.83 -4.99 0.21
C ILE A 165 -0.43 -4.40 -1.15
N PRO A 166 0.17 -3.18 -1.20
CA PRO A 166 0.59 -2.57 -2.46
C PRO A 166 1.61 -3.40 -3.25
N LEU A 167 1.31 -3.66 -4.52
CA LEU A 167 2.21 -4.36 -5.46
C LEU A 167 3.34 -3.45 -5.97
N LEU A 168 4.44 -4.03 -6.45
CA LEU A 168 5.58 -3.32 -7.05
C LEU A 168 5.31 -2.85 -8.48
N ARG A 169 4.18 -2.22 -8.75
CA ARG A 169 3.96 -1.64 -10.08
C ARG A 169 4.18 -0.15 -10.08
N ARG A 170 5.42 0.23 -10.45
CA ARG A 170 5.56 1.35 -11.40
C ARG A 170 4.60 1.03 -12.54
N ARG A 171 3.65 1.93 -12.84
CA ARG A 171 2.78 1.77 -14.01
C ARG A 171 3.65 1.30 -15.19
N PRO A 172 3.20 0.33 -16.00
CA PRO A 172 3.86 0.11 -17.28
C PRO A 172 3.93 1.48 -17.96
N ARG A 173 5.12 1.88 -18.43
CA ARG A 173 5.16 2.91 -19.48
C ARG A 173 4.17 2.41 -20.51
N LYS A 174 3.20 3.25 -20.89
CA LYS A 174 2.29 2.94 -22.00
C LYS A 174 3.16 2.34 -23.10
N MET A 175 3.06 1.02 -23.30
CA MET A 175 3.65 0.44 -24.47
C MET A 175 2.76 0.96 -25.56
N HIS A 176 3.30 1.87 -26.36
CA HIS A 176 2.64 2.30 -27.58
C HIS A 176 2.24 1.01 -28.30
N SER A 177 0.95 0.85 -28.51
CA SER A 177 0.38 -0.15 -29.38
C SER A 177 0.86 0.16 -30.79
N GLU A 178 2.09 -0.21 -31.11
CA GLU A 178 2.50 -0.41 -32.48
C GLU A 178 1.77 -1.67 -32.94
N ALA A 179 0.58 -1.41 -33.48
CA ALA A 179 -0.16 -2.36 -34.27
C ALA A 179 0.79 -2.89 -35.35
N PHE A 180 1.07 -4.17 -35.22
CA PHE A 180 1.58 -5.04 -36.25
C PHE A 180 0.72 -4.85 -37.52
N GLN A 181 1.14 -3.95 -38.41
CA GLN A 181 0.65 -3.95 -39.78
C GLN A 181 1.38 -5.07 -40.51
N SER A 182 0.80 -6.26 -40.42
CA SER A 182 1.06 -7.36 -41.34
C SER A 182 0.86 -6.89 -42.77
N GLY A 183 1.80 -7.26 -43.64
CA GLY A 183 1.88 -6.79 -45.01
C GLY A 183 0.63 -7.04 -45.85
N ASN A 184 0.35 -6.06 -46.70
CA ASN A 184 -0.39 -6.28 -47.94
C ASN A 184 0.64 -6.40 -49.07
N THR A 185 0.93 -7.64 -49.43
CA THR A 185 1.38 -8.00 -50.76
C THR A 185 0.17 -8.02 -51.69
N SER A 186 0.20 -7.19 -52.72
CA SER A 186 -0.47 -7.43 -54.01
C SER A 186 0.37 -6.77 -55.09
#